data_AF-F5LCC0-F1
#
_entry.id   AF-F5LCC0-F1
#
_cell.length_a   1.000
_cell.length_b   1.000
_cell.length_c   1.000
_cell.angle_alpha   90.00
_cell.angle_beta   90.00
_cell.angle_gamma   90.00
#
_symmetry.space_group_name_H-M   'P 1'
#
loop_
_entity.id
_entity.type
_entity.pdbx_description
1 polymer ?
#
loop_
_entity_poly.entity_id
_entity_poly.type
_entity_poly.pdbx_seq_one_letter_code
_entity_poly.pdbx_strand_id
1 'polypeptide(L)'
;MVATVGVRGVTGIAQILFRIFRDGKEIFNTQQGIESAGSEQNYAVTFQAEDRNVRTGTHVYTVTAENLTANTRADVVGPISFSGLAVKTRT
;
A
#
# COMPACT_ATOMS: atom_id res chain seq x y z
N MET A 1 1.69 -5.61 -10.06
CA MET A 1 2.48 -5.35 -8.84
C MET A 1 1.69 -5.86 -7.65
N VAL A 2 2.37 -6.38 -6.64
CA VAL A 2 1.78 -6.83 -5.37
C VAL A 2 2.54 -6.16 -4.23
N ALA A 3 1.81 -5.56 -3.29
CA ALA A 3 2.37 -4.99 -2.08
C ALA A 3 1.72 -5.65 -0.86
N THR A 4 2.51 -5.91 0.17
CA THR A 4 2.00 -6.25 1.50
C THR A 4 2.62 -5.33 2.54
N VAL A 5 1.81 -4.74 3.40
CA VAL A 5 2.24 -3.92 4.53
C VAL A 5 1.66 -4.49 5.83
N GLY A 6 2.54 -4.85 6.75
CA GLY A 6 2.18 -5.19 8.12
C GLY A 6 1.86 -3.93 8.92
N VAL A 7 0.62 -3.83 9.39
CA VAL A 7 0.10 -2.65 10.11
C VAL A 7 -0.52 -3.10 11.42
N ARG A 8 -0.27 -2.34 12.49
CA ARG A 8 -0.89 -2.53 13.80
C ARG A 8 -1.75 -1.33 14.16
N GLY A 9 -3.01 -1.55 14.53
CA GLY A 9 -3.87 -0.51 15.10
C GLY A 9 -3.45 -0.15 16.53
N VAL A 10 -3.41 1.15 16.83
CA VAL A 10 -2.98 1.68 18.13
C VAL A 10 -4.06 2.53 18.79
N THR A 11 -4.78 3.36 18.04
CA THR A 11 -5.87 4.19 18.59
C THR A 11 -6.98 4.41 17.56
N GLY A 12 -8.24 4.15 17.96
CA GLY A 12 -9.41 4.30 17.12
C GLY A 12 -9.43 3.35 15.91
N ILE A 13 -10.20 3.72 14.88
CA ILE A 13 -10.18 3.05 13.58
C ILE A 13 -9.48 3.96 12.59
N ALA A 14 -8.19 3.72 12.36
CA ALA A 14 -7.41 4.51 11.41
C ALA A 14 -7.75 4.11 9.97
N GLN A 15 -8.10 5.09 9.13
CA GLN A 15 -8.29 4.87 7.70
C GLN A 15 -6.96 5.09 6.98
N ILE A 16 -6.29 3.99 6.62
CA ILE A 16 -4.98 4.04 5.97
C ILE A 16 -5.15 4.02 4.46
N LEU A 17 -4.68 5.09 3.80
CA LEU A 17 -4.59 5.19 2.35
C LEU A 17 -3.23 4.66 1.89
N PHE A 18 -3.25 3.56 1.15
CA PHE A 18 -2.09 3.01 0.48
C PHE A 18 -2.04 3.54 -0.95
N ARG A 19 -0.86 3.99 -1.38
CA ARG A 19 -0.66 4.53 -2.73
C ARG A 19 0.58 3.91 -3.35
N ILE A 20 0.54 3.71 -4.66
CA ILE A 20 1.70 3.34 -5.46
C ILE A 20 1.99 4.48 -6.43
N PHE A 21 3.25 4.93 -6.42
CA PHE A 21 3.79 5.90 -7.35
C PHE A 21 4.77 5.23 -8.29
N ARG A 22 4.78 5.66 -9.55
CA ARG A 22 5.86 5.42 -10.52
C ARG A 22 6.45 6.77 -10.92
N ASP A 23 7.75 6.95 -10.71
CA ASP A 23 8.49 8.17 -11.01
C ASP A 23 7.80 9.43 -10.44
N GLY A 24 7.28 9.30 -9.20
CA GLY A 24 6.56 10.38 -8.51
C GLY A 24 5.10 10.59 -8.95
N LYS A 25 4.61 9.91 -9.99
CA LYS A 25 3.19 9.96 -10.38
C LYS A 25 2.40 8.84 -9.71
N GLU A 26 1.30 9.18 -9.04
CA GLU A 26 0.38 8.18 -8.52
C GLU A 26 -0.23 7.36 -9.66
N ILE A 27 -0.18 6.04 -9.53
CA ILE A 27 -0.73 5.09 -10.51
C ILE A 27 -1.79 4.17 -9.91
N PHE A 28 -1.87 4.09 -8.58
CA PHE A 28 -2.86 3.29 -7.86
C PHE A 28 -3.02 3.79 -6.42
N ASN A 29 -4.22 3.65 -5.87
CA ASN A 29 -4.48 3.77 -4.45
C ASN A 29 -5.58 2.79 -3.98
N THR A 30 -5.57 2.48 -2.68
CA THR A 30 -6.63 1.75 -1.98
C THR A 30 -6.66 2.16 -0.50
N GLN A 31 -7.78 1.96 0.18
CA GLN A 31 -7.95 2.34 1.58
C GLN A 31 -8.34 1.12 2.43
N GLN A 32 -7.78 1.03 3.65
CA GLN A 32 -8.11 0.00 4.63
C GLN A 32 -8.36 0.63 6.01
N GLY A 33 -9.44 0.23 6.68
CA GLY A 33 -9.67 0.52 8.09
C GLY A 33 -8.84 -0.43 8.98
N ILE A 34 -8.14 0.12 9.96
CA ILE A 34 -7.30 -0.61 10.92
C ILE A 34 -7.83 -0.34 12.32
N GLU A 35 -8.37 -1.36 12.97
CA GLU A 35 -8.95 -1.24 14.31
C GLU A 35 -7.90 -1.34 15.41
N SER A 36 -8.08 -0.56 16.49
CA SER A 36 -7.17 -0.57 17.64
C SER A 36 -7.69 -1.32 18.87
N ALA A 37 -8.96 -1.76 18.91
CA ALA A 37 -9.56 -2.41 20.07
C ALA A 37 -10.83 -3.18 19.66
N GLY A 38 -11.18 -4.24 20.38
CA GLY A 38 -12.41 -5.04 20.14
C GLY A 38 -12.11 -6.42 19.53
N SER A 39 -11.36 -6.48 18.44
CA SER A 39 -10.66 -7.65 17.88
C SER A 39 -9.65 -7.17 16.79
N GLU A 40 -8.98 -8.08 16.07
CA GLU A 40 -7.94 -7.88 15.03
C GLU A 40 -7.14 -6.55 15.07
N GLN A 41 -6.09 -6.46 15.89
CA GLN A 41 -5.19 -5.28 15.87
C GLN A 41 -4.04 -5.36 14.87
N ASN A 42 -3.77 -6.54 14.31
CA ASN A 42 -2.60 -6.78 13.46
C ASN A 42 -3.06 -7.26 12.09
N TYR A 43 -2.67 -6.53 11.05
CA TYR A 43 -3.09 -6.76 9.67
C TYR A 43 -1.89 -6.96 8.76
N ALA A 44 -1.99 -7.91 7.83
CA ALA A 44 -1.13 -8.00 6.66
C ALA A 44 -1.92 -7.49 5.45
N VAL A 45 -1.92 -6.19 5.23
CA VAL A 45 -2.71 -5.58 4.15
C VAL A 45 -2.03 -5.85 2.83
N THR A 46 -2.65 -6.68 1.98
CA THR A 46 -2.13 -7.03 0.65
C THR A 46 -3.02 -6.43 -0.43
N PHE A 47 -2.40 -5.74 -1.39
CA PHE A 47 -3.11 -5.15 -2.52
C PHE A 47 -2.32 -5.34 -3.81
N GLN A 48 -3.06 -5.34 -4.92
CA GLN A 48 -2.53 -5.56 -6.25
C GLN A 48 -2.91 -4.40 -7.16
N ALA A 49 -1.97 -4.03 -8.03
CA ALA A 49 -2.18 -2.98 -9.01
C ALA A 49 -1.57 -3.39 -10.35
N GLU A 50 -2.27 -3.02 -11.44
CA GLU A 50 -1.75 -3.17 -12.79
C GLU A 50 -1.17 -1.83 -13.25
N ASP A 51 0.13 -1.83 -13.57
CA ASP A 51 0.76 -0.67 -14.21
C ASP A 51 0.81 -0.89 -15.72
N ARG A 52 0.10 -0.05 -16.46
CA ARG A 52 -0.02 -0.12 -17.93
C ARG A 52 0.78 1.00 -18.59
N ASN A 53 1.12 0.78 -19.86
CA ASN A 53 1.83 1.76 -20.70
C ASN A 53 3.18 2.20 -20.09
N VAL A 54 3.86 1.27 -19.42
CA VAL A 54 5.20 1.48 -18.87
C VAL A 54 6.17 1.69 -20.03
N ARG A 55 6.95 2.78 -19.98
CA ARG A 55 7.95 3.05 -21.01
C ARG A 55 9.13 2.08 -20.86
N THR A 56 9.92 1.91 -21.91
CA THR A 56 11.18 1.17 -21.79
C THR A 56 12.15 1.98 -20.93
N GLY A 57 12.77 1.33 -19.94
CA GLY A 57 13.78 1.94 -19.08
C GLY A 57 13.67 1.49 -17.63
N THR A 58 14.44 2.16 -16.77
CA THR A 58 14.36 2.01 -15.31
C THR A 58 13.33 2.98 -14.75
N HIS A 59 12.53 2.49 -13.81
CA HIS A 59 11.50 3.26 -13.13
C HIS A 59 11.65 3.11 -11.62
N VAL A 60 11.39 4.20 -10.88
CA VAL A 60 11.34 4.18 -9.41
C VAL A 60 9.90 4.02 -8.98
N TYR A 61 9.65 3.03 -8.12
CA TYR A 61 8.35 2.83 -7.53
C TYR A 61 8.38 3.10 -6.03
N THR A 62 7.33 3.74 -5.52
CA THR A 62 7.19 4.05 -4.09
C THR A 62 5.82 3.59 -3.61
N VAL A 63 5.80 2.89 -2.49
CA VAL A 63 4.57 2.55 -1.77
C VAL A 63 4.50 3.44 -0.53
N THR A 64 3.36 4.09 -0.32
CA THR A 64 3.09 4.88 0.89
C THR A 64 1.92 4.30 1.67
N ALA A 65 1.89 4.57 2.97
CA ALA A 65 0.76 4.32 3.85
C ALA A 65 0.51 5.59 4.66
N GLU A 66 -0.68 6.18 4.52
CA GLU A 66 -1.03 7.48 5.10
C GLU A 66 -2.29 7.34 5.96
N ASN A 67 -2.26 7.81 7.21
CA ASN A 67 -3.47 7.86 8.03
C ASN A 67 -4.31 9.10 7.71
N LEU A 68 -5.53 8.90 7.23
CA LEU A 68 -6.46 9.97 6.85
C LEU A 68 -7.39 10.40 7.99
N THR A 69 -7.41 9.67 9.12
CA THR A 69 -8.36 9.93 10.20
C THR A 69 -7.68 10.65 11.35
N ALA A 70 -8.18 11.84 11.70
CA ALA A 70 -7.70 12.59 12.85
C ALA A 70 -7.92 11.80 14.16
N ASN A 71 -7.04 12.00 15.14
CA ASN A 71 -7.11 11.39 16.47
C ASN A 71 -7.09 9.85 16.49
N THR A 72 -6.63 9.22 15.41
CA THR A 72 -6.36 7.78 15.35
C THR A 72 -4.88 7.52 15.11
N ARG A 73 -4.43 6.28 15.37
CA ARG A 73 -3.07 5.86 15.11
C ARG A 73 -3.02 4.41 14.69
N ALA A 74 -2.22 4.14 13.65
CA ALA A 74 -1.75 2.82 13.31
C ALA A 74 -0.25 2.91 12.98
N ASP A 75 0.48 1.85 13.33
CA ASP A 75 1.92 1.77 13.14
C ASP A 75 2.24 0.74 12.05
N VAL A 76 3.17 1.07 11.15
CA VAL A 76 3.76 0.07 10.26
C VAL A 76 4.74 -0.76 11.07
N VAL A 77 4.43 -2.04 11.26
CA VAL A 77 5.21 -2.97 12.09
C VAL A 77 5.98 -4.01 11.26
N GLY A 78 5.78 -4.00 9.95
CA GLY A 78 6.43 -4.93 9.03
C GLY A 78 5.71 -6.28 8.93
N PRO A 79 5.93 -7.04 7.83
CA PRO A 79 6.85 -6.73 6.74
C PRO A 79 6.33 -5.59 5.83
N ILE A 80 7.24 -4.97 5.07
CA ILE A 80 6.89 -4.22 3.86
C ILE A 80 7.46 -5.00 2.69
N SER A 81 6.60 -5.65 1.91
CA SER A 81 7.00 -6.32 0.67
C SER A 81 6.38 -5.60 -0.52
N PHE A 82 7.15 -5.43 -1.59
CA PHE A 82 6.67 -4.86 -2.83
C PHE A 82 7.38 -5.51 -4.00
N SER A 83 6.61 -6.12 -4.89
CA SER A 83 7.13 -6.83 -6.05
C SER A 83 6.32 -6.54 -7.31
N GLY A 84 6.98 -6.64 -8.46
CA GLY A 84 6.37 -6.45 -9.76
C GLY A 84 6.93 -7.46 -10.75
N LEU A 85 6.06 -8.01 -11.59
CA LEU A 85 6.44 -8.76 -12.78
C LEU A 85 6.18 -7.86 -13.99
N ALA A 86 7.23 -7.53 -14.72
CA ALA A 86 7.10 -6.89 -16.02
C ALA A 86 6.76 -7.96 -17.06
N VAL A 87 5.64 -7.79 -17.75
CA VAL A 87 5.21 -8.69 -18.82
C VAL A 87 5.17 -7.92 -20.12
N LYS A 88 5.84 -8.45 -21.15
CA LYS A 88 5.72 -7.95 -22.52
C LYS A 88 4.74 -8.83 -23.27
N THR A 89 3.59 -8.28 -23.65
CA THR A 89 2.68 -8.97 -24.57
C THR A 89 3.28 -8.96 -25.98
N ARG A 90 3.07 -10.02 -26.77
CA ARG A 90 3.54 -10.07 -28.16
C ARG A 90 2.95 -8.88 -28.92
N THR A 91 3.82 -8.12 -29.58
CA THR A 91 3.48 -7.10 -30.58
C THR A 91 3.12 -7.76 -31.90
#